data_AF-A0A843WX67-F1
#
_entry.id   AF-A0A843WX67-F1
#
_cell.length_a   1.000
_cell.length_b   1.000
_cell.length_c   1.000
_cell.angle_alpha   90.00
_cell.angle_beta   90.00
_cell.angle_gamma   90.00
#
_symmetry.space_group_name_H-M   'P 1'
#
loop_
_entity.id
_entity.type
_entity.pdbx_description
1 polymer ?
#
loop_
_entity_poly.entity_id
_entity_poly.type
_entity_poly.pdbx_seq_one_letter_code
_entity_poly.pdbx_strand_id
1 'polypeptide(L)'
;MRARVSWTLVLAVFLAFPPFQRERVEEMGLGEILRMGRMRVDPALTQALHSRWDIEASAFAFPWGHMIPSLEDVNRITGLRVYRRPVSGYTYPCYHELAEHLLDLPVECRSSLLPRVALQESLGLYEAEKNARESEDEYLERLSRVSRRELASEPGQQADFDLRRFLVLFLGRLLFTTRGDAVHCRYLPLLEDLDEVGGYAWGAAFLAHQFDGLSASERQTSTSGFYPFLQVWAYLHLPALGRGDFTRPGLVPIARRWDSRRDTHHLADQLERLQEAIDSYPYLDVVWQPYLGEGDEGQPWLAQARPYFGRSVWLHALNLALPLNLFLTQRSLRLRQSVVEFPVRDRFRRPGRSFRGLHDTTDWREWAREQIENWERRGKAVRSDVTTDDAYLQAWMLLARLHRSEPCFTR
;
A
#
# COMPACT_ATOMS: atom_id res chain seq x y z
N MET A 1 -15.81 -0.55 -14.48
CA MET A 1 -15.24 -0.73 -13.12
C MET A 1 -16.23 -0.15 -12.12
N ARG A 2 -16.90 -0.99 -11.30
CA ARG A 2 -17.80 -0.50 -10.23
C ARG A 2 -16.99 0.37 -9.25
N ALA A 3 -17.53 1.54 -8.90
CA ALA A 3 -16.81 2.61 -8.24
C ALA A 3 -16.14 2.14 -6.94
N ARG A 4 -14.80 2.07 -6.95
CA ARG A 4 -14.02 2.12 -5.70
C ARG A 4 -14.40 3.43 -5.00
N VAL A 5 -14.42 3.44 -3.67
CA VAL A 5 -14.50 4.71 -2.93
C VAL A 5 -13.42 5.61 -3.49
N SER A 6 -13.83 6.74 -4.07
CA SER A 6 -12.88 7.68 -4.63
C SER A 6 -12.08 8.28 -3.48
N TRP A 7 -10.79 8.54 -3.72
CA TRP A 7 -9.94 9.29 -2.80
C TRP A 7 -10.64 10.53 -2.22
N THR A 8 -11.44 11.18 -3.06
CA THR A 8 -12.28 12.33 -2.74
C THR A 8 -13.19 12.11 -1.54
N LEU A 9 -13.85 10.97 -1.43
CA LEU A 9 -14.81 10.72 -0.36
C LEU A 9 -14.10 10.61 0.99
N VAL A 10 -12.97 9.89 1.01
CA VAL A 10 -12.13 9.78 2.21
C VAL A 10 -11.57 11.15 2.58
N LEU A 11 -11.06 11.90 1.60
CA LEU A 11 -10.54 13.24 1.84
C LEU A 11 -11.62 14.21 2.32
N ALA A 12 -12.85 14.11 1.80
CA ALA A 12 -13.97 14.95 2.21
C ALA A 12 -14.29 14.79 3.70
N VAL A 13 -14.40 13.54 4.17
CA VAL A 13 -14.64 13.24 5.59
C VAL A 13 -13.49 13.75 6.45
N PHE A 14 -12.24 13.53 6.03
CA PHE A 14 -11.08 14.05 6.76
C PHE A 14 -11.08 15.59 6.86
N LEU A 15 -11.45 16.30 5.79
CA LEU A 15 -11.56 17.77 5.80
C LEU A 15 -12.80 18.29 6.54
N ALA A 16 -13.80 17.42 6.75
CA ALA A 16 -14.97 17.72 7.55
C ALA A 16 -14.68 17.66 9.06
N PHE A 17 -13.74 16.81 9.47
CA PHE A 17 -13.39 16.63 10.88
C PHE A 17 -12.94 17.94 11.57
N PRO A 18 -13.38 18.17 12.83
CA PRO A 18 -12.81 19.22 13.67
C PRO A 18 -11.30 19.02 13.88
N PRO A 19 -10.56 20.08 14.28
CA PRO A 19 -9.11 20.03 14.42
C PRO A 19 -8.59 18.86 15.26
N PHE A 20 -9.23 18.55 16.40
CA PHE A 20 -8.78 17.48 17.30
C PHE A 20 -8.84 16.08 16.67
N GLN A 21 -9.83 15.78 15.83
CA GLN A 21 -9.89 14.49 15.12
C GLN A 21 -8.87 14.42 13.99
N ARG A 22 -8.63 15.53 13.28
CA ARG A 22 -7.58 15.57 12.26
C ARG A 22 -6.20 15.36 12.87
N GLU A 23 -5.94 15.98 14.02
CA GLU A 23 -4.72 15.79 14.79
C GLU A 23 -4.54 14.32 15.19
N ARG A 24 -5.58 13.64 15.70
CA ARG A 24 -5.51 12.19 16.00
C ARG A 24 -5.14 11.37 14.76
N VAL A 25 -5.69 11.66 13.58
CA VAL A 25 -5.33 10.93 12.34
C VAL A 25 -3.86 11.17 11.94
N GLU A 26 -3.34 12.38 12.15
CA GLU A 26 -1.92 12.71 11.93
C GLU A 26 -1.02 11.97 12.93
N GLU A 27 -1.37 11.96 14.21
CA GLU A 27 -0.68 11.20 15.27
C GLU A 27 -0.71 9.69 15.01
N MET A 28 -1.80 9.20 14.42
CA MET A 28 -1.91 7.81 13.95
C MET A 28 -0.95 7.48 12.81
N GLY A 29 -0.30 8.47 12.19
CA GLY A 29 0.64 8.29 11.08
C GLY A 29 -0.07 8.05 9.75
N LEU A 30 -1.32 8.53 9.64
CA LEU A 30 -2.22 8.31 8.50
C LEU A 30 -2.63 9.61 7.78
N GLY A 31 -2.22 10.78 8.27
CA GLY A 31 -2.62 12.06 7.68
C GLY A 31 -1.82 12.45 6.43
N GLU A 32 -0.51 12.22 6.39
CA GLU A 32 0.34 12.61 5.26
C GLU A 32 -0.07 11.97 3.93
N ILE A 33 -0.51 10.71 3.96
CA ILE A 33 -1.01 10.02 2.78
C ILE A 33 -2.21 10.76 2.19
N LEU A 34 -3.12 11.31 3.02
CA LEU A 34 -4.29 12.08 2.55
C LEU A 34 -3.91 13.35 1.79
N ARG A 35 -2.69 13.87 1.99
CA ARG A 35 -2.16 15.06 1.30
C ARG A 35 -1.68 14.78 -0.11
N MET A 36 -1.47 13.51 -0.48
CA MET A 36 -1.06 13.09 -1.84
C MET A 36 -1.98 13.66 -2.92
N GLY A 37 -3.23 13.93 -2.56
CA GLY A 37 -4.23 14.37 -3.52
C GLY A 37 -4.67 13.24 -4.43
N ARG A 38 -5.45 13.58 -5.45
CA ARG A 38 -6.03 12.58 -6.34
C ARG A 38 -4.99 12.13 -7.35
N MET A 39 -4.91 10.82 -7.52
CA MET A 39 -3.96 10.18 -8.42
C MET A 39 -4.72 9.32 -9.42
N ARG A 40 -4.49 9.54 -10.72
CA ARG A 40 -5.07 8.70 -11.77
C ARG A 40 -4.13 7.55 -12.07
N VAL A 41 -4.60 6.33 -11.88
CA VAL A 41 -3.80 5.14 -12.18
C VAL A 41 -3.76 4.90 -13.68
N ASP A 42 -2.57 4.66 -14.23
CA ASP A 42 -2.37 4.12 -15.58
C ASP A 42 -2.60 2.60 -15.54
N PRO A 43 -3.69 2.09 -16.12
CA PRO A 43 -4.00 0.66 -16.08
C PRO A 43 -3.01 -0.17 -16.92
N ALA A 44 -2.43 0.40 -17.98
CA ALA A 44 -1.47 -0.28 -18.83
C ALA A 44 -0.14 -0.49 -18.08
N LEU A 45 0.37 0.56 -17.41
CA LEU A 45 1.55 0.44 -16.57
C LEU A 45 1.33 -0.54 -15.42
N THR A 46 0.15 -0.49 -14.80
CA THR A 46 -0.23 -1.42 -13.74
C THR A 46 -0.13 -2.88 -14.22
N GLN A 47 -0.69 -3.18 -15.40
CA GLN A 47 -0.62 -4.53 -15.98
C GLN A 47 0.80 -4.91 -16.39
N ALA A 48 1.57 -3.98 -16.96
CA ALA A 48 2.96 -4.21 -17.35
C ALA A 48 3.83 -4.57 -16.12
N LEU A 49 3.76 -3.80 -15.04
CA LEU A 49 4.46 -4.09 -13.79
C LEU A 49 3.99 -5.42 -13.18
N HIS A 50 2.68 -5.65 -13.17
CA HIS A 50 2.10 -6.87 -12.64
C HIS A 50 2.60 -8.13 -13.35
N SER A 51 2.78 -8.07 -14.67
CA SER A 51 3.33 -9.19 -15.46
C SER A 51 4.78 -9.55 -15.10
N ARG A 52 5.45 -8.70 -14.32
CA ARG A 52 6.83 -8.88 -13.86
C ARG A 52 6.94 -9.22 -12.38
N TRP A 53 5.82 -9.38 -11.67
CA TRP A 53 5.86 -9.77 -10.27
C TRP A 53 6.24 -11.25 -10.15
N ASP A 54 7.42 -11.50 -9.61
CA ASP A 54 7.83 -12.83 -9.18
C ASP A 54 7.24 -13.09 -7.79
N ILE A 55 6.27 -14.01 -7.74
CA ILE A 55 5.57 -14.39 -6.50
C ILE A 55 6.50 -15.05 -5.49
N GLU A 56 7.45 -15.85 -5.96
CA GLU A 56 8.38 -16.56 -5.10
C GLU A 56 9.32 -15.57 -4.43
N ALA A 57 9.92 -14.68 -5.24
CA ALA A 57 10.82 -13.63 -4.77
C ALA A 57 10.13 -12.51 -3.98
N SER A 58 8.83 -12.30 -4.22
CA SER A 58 8.10 -11.09 -3.82
C SER A 58 8.82 -9.83 -4.30
N ALA A 59 9.19 -9.86 -5.58
CA ALA A 59 9.99 -8.84 -6.25
C ALA A 59 9.53 -8.67 -7.69
N PHE A 60 9.82 -7.51 -8.29
CA PHE A 60 9.67 -7.33 -9.73
C PHE A 60 10.92 -7.81 -10.46
N ALA A 61 10.74 -8.70 -11.44
CA ALA A 61 11.80 -9.21 -12.30
C ALA A 61 11.88 -8.40 -13.60
N PHE A 62 12.91 -7.56 -13.72
CA PHE A 62 13.18 -6.76 -14.91
C PHE A 62 14.35 -7.32 -15.72
N PRO A 63 14.55 -6.89 -16.98
CA PRO A 63 15.70 -7.31 -17.79
C PRO A 63 17.06 -7.07 -17.12
N TRP A 64 17.15 -6.07 -16.24
CA TRP A 64 18.36 -5.72 -15.48
C TRP A 64 18.41 -6.30 -14.06
N GLY A 65 17.48 -7.16 -13.66
CA GLY A 65 17.46 -7.80 -12.35
C GLY A 65 16.21 -7.50 -11.52
N HIS A 66 16.26 -7.92 -10.26
CA HIS A 66 15.17 -7.70 -9.31
C HIS A 66 15.10 -6.26 -8.80
N MET A 67 13.88 -5.77 -8.61
CA MET A 67 13.57 -4.51 -7.92
C MET A 67 12.40 -4.72 -6.96
N ILE A 68 12.46 -4.08 -5.79
CA ILE A 68 11.47 -4.25 -4.72
C ILE A 68 11.17 -2.89 -4.11
N PRO A 69 9.90 -2.45 -4.04
CA PRO A 69 9.54 -1.29 -3.24
C PRO A 69 9.90 -1.53 -1.77
N SER A 70 10.63 -0.59 -1.18
CA SER A 70 11.17 -0.66 0.18
C SER A 70 10.31 0.10 1.19
N LEU A 71 10.65 -0.02 2.48
CA LEU A 71 10.05 0.82 3.53
C LEU A 71 10.41 2.31 3.36
N GLU A 72 11.56 2.64 2.76
CA GLU A 72 11.89 4.03 2.43
C GLU A 72 10.97 4.57 1.34
N ASP A 73 10.69 3.76 0.32
CA ASP A 73 9.75 4.13 -0.74
C ASP A 73 8.37 4.42 -0.18
N VAL A 74 7.82 3.53 0.65
CA VAL A 74 6.52 3.76 1.29
C VAL A 74 6.54 5.07 2.09
N ASN A 75 7.56 5.26 2.91
CA ASN A 75 7.62 6.38 3.82
C ASN A 75 7.81 7.74 3.11
N ARG A 76 8.61 7.79 2.04
CA ARG A 76 8.84 9.03 1.26
C ARG A 76 7.71 9.31 0.25
N ILE A 77 7.21 8.28 -0.42
CA ILE A 77 6.16 8.42 -1.45
C ILE A 77 4.81 8.76 -0.82
N THR A 78 4.48 8.13 0.32
CA THR A 78 3.14 8.24 0.92
C THR A 78 3.11 8.96 2.26
N GLY A 79 4.24 9.11 2.94
CA GLY A 79 4.27 9.66 4.31
C GLY A 79 3.77 8.69 5.38
N LEU A 80 3.36 7.47 5.03
CA LEU A 80 2.91 6.46 5.99
C LEU A 80 4.03 6.06 6.94
N ARG A 81 3.70 5.90 8.22
CA ARG A 81 4.61 5.42 9.26
C ARG A 81 5.03 3.98 9.02
N VAL A 82 6.33 3.72 8.91
CA VAL A 82 6.91 2.37 8.67
C VAL A 82 7.67 1.80 9.88
N TYR A 83 7.60 2.46 11.03
CA TYR A 83 8.26 2.05 12.27
C TYR A 83 7.20 1.82 13.37
N ARG A 84 7.62 1.34 14.55
CA ARG A 84 6.78 0.87 15.69
C ARG A 84 6.30 -0.57 15.55
N ARG A 85 5.17 -0.92 16.17
CA ARG A 85 4.69 -2.31 16.25
C ARG A 85 4.17 -2.77 14.90
N PRO A 86 4.37 -4.05 14.54
CA PRO A 86 3.75 -4.63 13.36
C PRO A 86 2.22 -4.58 13.51
N VAL A 87 1.48 -4.42 12.40
CA VAL A 87 0.02 -4.52 12.42
C VAL A 87 -0.35 -5.99 12.49
N SER A 88 -0.69 -6.46 13.68
CA SER A 88 -1.18 -7.81 13.96
C SER A 88 -2.19 -7.73 15.10
N GLY A 89 -3.00 -8.77 15.27
CA GLY A 89 -4.04 -8.78 16.30
C GLY A 89 -4.94 -9.99 16.19
N TYR A 90 -6.18 -9.85 16.66
CA TYR A 90 -7.15 -10.94 16.68
C TYR A 90 -8.04 -10.90 15.45
N THR A 91 -8.52 -12.08 15.04
CA THR A 91 -9.73 -12.18 14.19
C THR A 91 -10.80 -12.97 14.91
N TYR A 92 -12.01 -12.43 14.91
CA TYR A 92 -13.17 -13.02 15.57
C TYR A 92 -14.02 -13.84 14.59
N PRO A 93 -14.80 -14.83 15.09
CA PRO A 93 -15.76 -15.58 14.27
C PRO A 93 -16.98 -14.73 13.85
N CYS A 94 -17.38 -13.78 14.68
CA CYS A 94 -18.37 -12.75 14.38
C CYS A 94 -17.90 -11.38 14.91
N TYR A 95 -18.16 -10.31 14.17
CA TYR A 95 -17.82 -8.93 14.54
C TYR A 95 -19.05 -8.07 14.86
N HIS A 96 -20.25 -8.65 15.00
CA HIS A 96 -21.50 -7.93 15.21
C HIS A 96 -21.45 -7.07 16.48
N GLU A 97 -21.21 -7.70 17.64
CA GLU A 97 -21.12 -6.99 18.93
C GLU A 97 -20.01 -5.94 18.92
N LEU A 98 -18.86 -6.27 18.34
CA LEU A 98 -17.73 -5.33 18.26
C LEU A 98 -18.06 -4.14 17.35
N ALA A 99 -18.79 -4.35 16.25
CA ALA A 99 -19.20 -3.28 15.36
C ALA A 99 -20.30 -2.40 15.97
N GLU A 100 -21.27 -2.99 16.67
CA GLU A 100 -22.27 -2.22 17.40
C GLU A 100 -21.61 -1.39 18.51
N HIS A 101 -20.69 -1.99 19.28
CA HIS A 101 -20.00 -1.31 20.36
C HIS A 101 -19.04 -0.20 19.88
N LEU A 102 -18.30 -0.42 18.80
CA LEU A 102 -17.24 0.49 18.35
C LEU A 102 -17.68 1.45 17.24
N LEU A 103 -18.69 1.10 16.45
CA LEU A 103 -19.14 1.92 15.33
C LEU A 103 -20.57 2.43 15.52
N ASP A 104 -21.34 1.93 16.48
CA ASP A 104 -22.77 2.25 16.60
C ASP A 104 -23.48 2.06 15.23
N LEU A 105 -23.20 0.92 14.59
CA LEU A 105 -23.78 0.51 13.31
C LEU A 105 -24.16 -0.97 13.36
N PRO A 106 -25.34 -1.37 12.86
CA PRO A 106 -25.72 -2.77 12.81
C PRO A 106 -24.89 -3.51 11.75
N VAL A 107 -24.27 -4.63 12.13
CA VAL A 107 -23.53 -5.51 11.21
C VAL A 107 -24.04 -6.94 11.30
N GLU A 108 -24.47 -7.52 10.18
CA GLU A 108 -24.87 -8.93 10.18
C GLU A 108 -23.71 -9.86 10.56
N CYS A 109 -23.88 -10.62 11.65
CA CYS A 109 -22.87 -11.55 12.17
C CYS A 109 -22.29 -12.47 11.08
N ARG A 110 -23.16 -12.98 10.20
CA ARG A 110 -22.81 -13.96 9.17
C ARG A 110 -22.00 -13.39 8.02
N SER A 111 -21.90 -12.07 7.85
CA SER A 111 -21.12 -11.47 6.76
C SER A 111 -19.76 -10.96 7.27
N SER A 112 -19.68 -10.43 8.50
CA SER A 112 -18.49 -9.67 8.98
C SER A 112 -18.06 -8.56 8.00
N LEU A 113 -18.98 -8.17 7.13
CA LEU A 113 -18.80 -7.19 6.06
C LEU A 113 -19.74 -6.04 6.37
N LEU A 114 -19.17 -4.84 6.52
CA LEU A 114 -19.88 -3.58 6.56
C LEU A 114 -20.16 -3.13 5.12
N PRO A 115 -21.43 -3.00 4.69
CA PRO A 115 -21.74 -2.39 3.40
C PRO A 115 -21.11 -1.01 3.31
N ARG A 116 -20.43 -0.70 2.19
CA ARG A 116 -19.83 0.63 2.00
C ARG A 116 -20.88 1.74 2.10
N VAL A 117 -22.08 1.51 1.59
CA VAL A 117 -23.17 2.48 1.63
C VAL A 117 -23.51 2.85 3.08
N ALA A 118 -23.67 1.86 3.96
CA ALA A 118 -23.93 2.11 5.40
C ALA A 118 -22.81 2.92 6.05
N LEU A 119 -21.53 2.59 5.78
CA LEU A 119 -20.39 3.38 6.26
C LEU A 119 -20.40 4.81 5.70
N GLN A 120 -20.72 4.99 4.42
CA GLN A 120 -20.78 6.29 3.78
C GLN A 120 -21.91 7.16 4.35
N GLU A 121 -23.11 6.60 4.51
CA GLU A 121 -24.25 7.29 5.11
C GLU A 121 -23.92 7.73 6.55
N SER A 122 -23.29 6.85 7.35
CA SER A 122 -22.85 7.17 8.73
C SER A 122 -21.81 8.30 8.81
N LEU A 123 -21.19 8.66 7.69
CA LEU A 123 -20.19 9.73 7.58
C LEU A 123 -20.71 10.93 6.77
N GLY A 124 -22.02 11.00 6.51
CA GLY A 124 -22.65 12.11 5.77
C GLY A 124 -22.33 12.11 4.27
N LEU A 125 -22.17 10.94 3.64
CA LEU A 125 -21.86 10.80 2.21
C LEU A 125 -23.05 10.23 1.40
N TYR A 126 -24.28 10.54 1.78
CA TYR A 126 -25.51 10.03 1.13
C TYR A 126 -25.74 10.59 -0.29
N GLU A 127 -25.25 11.79 -0.60
CA GLU A 127 -25.26 12.41 -1.95
C GLU A 127 -23.87 12.36 -2.61
N ALA A 128 -23.19 11.22 -2.48
CA ALA A 128 -21.82 11.03 -2.96
C ALA A 128 -21.68 11.04 -4.50
N GLU A 129 -22.75 11.10 -5.28
CA GLU A 129 -22.63 11.16 -6.73
C GLU A 129 -22.13 12.55 -7.18
N LYS A 130 -21.17 12.55 -8.10
CA LYS A 130 -20.62 13.78 -8.66
C LYS A 130 -21.50 14.26 -9.81
N ASN A 131 -21.88 15.53 -9.78
CA ASN A 131 -22.64 16.13 -10.87
C ASN A 131 -21.74 16.40 -12.09
N ALA A 132 -22.26 16.19 -13.31
CA ALA A 132 -21.46 16.32 -14.53
C ALA A 132 -20.87 17.73 -14.76
N ARG A 133 -21.53 18.77 -14.21
CA ARG A 133 -21.11 20.18 -14.31
C ARG A 133 -20.24 20.65 -13.15
N GLU A 134 -20.18 19.89 -12.07
CA GLU A 134 -19.46 20.25 -10.85
C GLU A 134 -17.96 20.01 -11.04
N SER A 135 -17.15 21.02 -10.70
CA SER A 135 -15.71 20.85 -10.66
C SER A 135 -15.30 19.84 -9.58
N GLU A 136 -14.07 19.35 -9.63
CA GLU A 136 -13.64 18.40 -8.59
C GLU A 136 -13.50 19.04 -7.21
N ASP A 137 -13.15 20.32 -7.17
CA ASP A 137 -13.00 21.07 -5.91
C ASP A 137 -14.37 21.41 -5.32
N GLU A 138 -15.33 21.82 -6.16
CA GLU A 138 -16.73 22.02 -5.76
C GLU A 138 -17.33 20.73 -5.18
N TYR A 139 -17.07 19.59 -5.83
CA TYR A 139 -17.52 18.28 -5.36
C TYR A 139 -16.91 17.91 -4.00
N LEU A 140 -15.61 18.13 -3.82
CA LEU A 140 -14.93 17.89 -2.55
C LEU A 140 -15.48 18.80 -1.43
N GLU A 141 -15.68 20.09 -1.73
CA GLU A 141 -16.21 21.06 -0.78
C GLU A 141 -17.64 20.73 -0.37
N ARG A 142 -18.50 20.38 -1.34
CA ARG A 142 -19.88 19.97 -1.07
C ARG A 142 -19.92 18.77 -0.12
N LEU A 143 -19.17 17.72 -0.40
CA LEU A 143 -19.12 16.53 0.45
C LEU A 143 -18.59 16.86 1.84
N SER A 144 -17.49 17.63 1.93
CA SER A 144 -16.90 18.03 3.21
C SER A 144 -17.89 18.82 4.05
N ARG A 145 -18.69 19.70 3.42
CA ARG A 145 -19.73 20.48 4.10
C ARG A 145 -20.87 19.61 4.61
N VAL A 146 -21.31 18.61 3.85
CA VAL A 146 -22.35 17.68 4.29
C VAL A 146 -21.86 16.84 5.46
N SER A 147 -20.71 16.17 5.30
CA SER A 147 -20.08 15.39 6.38
C SER A 147 -19.91 16.23 7.66
N ARG A 148 -19.49 17.50 7.55
CA ARG A 148 -19.29 18.36 8.75
C ARG A 148 -20.55 18.60 9.56
N ARG A 149 -21.74 18.51 8.95
CA ARG A 149 -23.02 18.68 9.66
C ARG A 149 -23.42 17.43 10.45
N GLU A 150 -22.98 16.26 9.97
CA GLU A 150 -23.31 14.96 10.56
C GLU A 150 -22.32 14.54 11.65
N LEU A 151 -21.03 14.88 11.46
CA LEU A 151 -19.96 14.48 12.38
C LEU A 151 -19.96 15.32 13.66
N ALA A 152 -19.56 14.69 14.77
CA ALA A 152 -19.46 15.36 16.06
C ALA A 152 -18.50 16.56 16.02
N SER A 153 -18.95 17.69 16.58
CA SER A 153 -18.13 18.91 16.68
C SER A 153 -17.24 18.95 17.92
N GLU A 154 -17.58 18.18 18.96
CA GLU A 154 -16.92 18.16 20.26
C GLU A 154 -16.36 16.78 20.60
N PRO A 155 -15.33 16.69 21.44
CA PRO A 155 -14.81 15.41 21.94
C PRO A 155 -15.87 14.61 22.70
N GLY A 156 -15.82 13.28 22.58
CA GLY A 156 -16.71 12.37 23.29
C GLY A 156 -16.96 11.08 22.51
N GLN A 157 -17.91 10.28 22.99
CA GLN A 157 -18.21 8.97 22.42
C GLN A 157 -18.61 9.04 20.94
N GLN A 158 -19.41 10.04 20.54
CA GLN A 158 -19.81 10.20 19.14
C GLN A 158 -18.62 10.52 18.22
N ALA A 159 -17.72 11.40 18.66
CA ALA A 159 -16.50 11.70 17.92
C ALA A 159 -15.60 10.47 17.76
N ASP A 160 -15.59 9.60 18.77
CA ASP A 160 -14.87 8.34 18.75
C ASP A 160 -15.49 7.32 17.77
N PHE A 161 -16.82 7.25 17.67
CA PHE A 161 -17.51 6.45 16.65
C PHE A 161 -17.22 6.97 15.25
N ASP A 162 -17.31 8.28 15.04
CA ASP A 162 -17.03 8.92 13.75
C ASP A 162 -15.60 8.67 13.28
N LEU A 163 -14.62 8.77 14.19
CA LEU A 163 -13.23 8.46 13.90
C LEU A 163 -13.05 6.97 13.53
N ARG A 164 -13.66 6.04 14.27
CA ARG A 164 -13.58 4.60 13.93
C ARG A 164 -14.25 4.28 12.60
N ARG A 165 -15.43 4.84 12.31
CA ARG A 165 -16.12 4.70 11.01
C ARG A 165 -15.24 5.19 9.86
N PHE A 166 -14.62 6.35 10.02
CA PHE A 166 -13.64 6.87 9.06
C PHE A 166 -12.43 5.94 8.90
N LEU A 167 -11.82 5.48 10.00
CA LEU A 167 -10.66 4.59 9.96
C LEU A 167 -10.99 3.25 9.29
N VAL A 168 -12.15 2.65 9.57
CA VAL A 168 -12.60 1.43 8.88
C VAL A 168 -12.76 1.67 7.38
N LEU A 169 -13.39 2.79 6.98
CA LEU A 169 -13.53 3.16 5.58
C LEU A 169 -12.15 3.37 4.93
N PHE A 170 -11.26 4.12 5.58
CA PHE A 170 -9.91 4.43 5.12
C PHE A 170 -9.06 3.16 4.96
N LEU A 171 -8.98 2.33 5.99
CA LEU A 171 -8.22 1.08 5.97
C LEU A 171 -8.79 0.10 4.94
N GLY A 172 -10.11 -0.06 4.87
CA GLY A 172 -10.75 -1.02 3.97
C GLY A 172 -10.79 -0.61 2.50
N ARG A 173 -10.79 0.69 2.19
CA ARG A 173 -11.05 1.19 0.84
C ARG A 173 -9.92 2.00 0.24
N LEU A 174 -8.92 2.40 1.03
CA LEU A 174 -7.74 3.11 0.56
C LEU A 174 -6.46 2.31 0.84
N LEU A 175 -6.22 1.94 2.11
CA LEU A 175 -4.94 1.33 2.51
C LEU A 175 -4.84 -0.16 2.14
N PHE A 176 -5.90 -0.91 2.44
CA PHE A 176 -5.95 -2.37 2.27
C PHE A 176 -7.07 -2.76 1.30
N THR A 177 -7.04 -2.18 0.09
CA THR A 177 -8.09 -2.38 -0.90
C THR A 177 -8.33 -3.86 -1.21
N THR A 178 -9.57 -4.29 -1.04
CA THR A 178 -10.03 -5.65 -1.35
C THR A 178 -10.99 -5.67 -2.53
N ARG A 179 -11.25 -6.87 -3.06
CA ARG A 179 -12.30 -7.10 -4.04
C ARG A 179 -13.66 -6.96 -3.37
N GLY A 180 -14.57 -6.23 -4.04
CA GLY A 180 -15.94 -6.05 -3.57
C GLY A 180 -16.22 -4.63 -3.08
N ASP A 181 -17.48 -4.43 -2.72
CA ASP A 181 -17.99 -3.11 -2.33
C ASP A 181 -18.02 -2.92 -0.81
N ALA A 182 -18.13 -4.00 -0.04
CA ALA A 182 -18.15 -3.97 1.42
C ALA A 182 -16.73 -3.94 2.03
N VAL A 183 -16.64 -3.48 3.28
CA VAL A 183 -15.41 -3.47 4.09
C VAL A 183 -15.49 -4.55 5.14
N HIS A 184 -14.44 -5.36 5.28
CA HIS A 184 -14.39 -6.39 6.33
C HIS A 184 -14.12 -5.75 7.70
N CYS A 185 -14.85 -6.18 8.73
CA CYS A 185 -14.70 -5.71 10.11
C CYS A 185 -13.39 -6.14 10.81
N ARG A 186 -12.44 -6.76 10.08
CA ARG A 186 -11.19 -7.32 10.63
C ARG A 186 -10.27 -6.26 11.22
N TYR A 187 -10.54 -4.99 10.93
CA TYR A 187 -9.76 -3.86 11.45
C TYR A 187 -10.26 -3.40 12.81
N LEU A 188 -11.51 -3.69 13.19
CA LEU A 188 -12.09 -3.27 14.46
C LEU A 188 -11.23 -3.62 15.69
N PRO A 189 -10.58 -4.80 15.77
CA PRO A 189 -9.74 -5.12 16.92
C PRO A 189 -8.52 -4.21 17.06
N LEU A 190 -8.03 -3.65 15.93
CA LEU A 190 -6.95 -2.67 15.93
C LEU A 190 -7.42 -1.27 16.36
N LEU A 191 -8.73 -1.04 16.37
CA LEU A 191 -9.37 0.26 16.62
C LEU A 191 -10.14 0.28 17.95
N GLU A 192 -10.06 -0.78 18.77
CA GLU A 192 -10.69 -0.84 20.09
C GLU A 192 -10.22 0.32 20.96
N ASP A 193 -8.89 0.43 21.11
CA ASP A 193 -8.24 1.56 21.76
C ASP A 193 -7.66 2.51 20.70
N LEU A 194 -8.27 3.70 20.57
CA LEU A 194 -7.86 4.69 19.59
C LEU A 194 -6.48 5.30 19.90
N ASP A 195 -6.04 5.28 21.16
CA ASP A 195 -4.74 5.83 21.56
C ASP A 195 -3.58 4.91 21.15
N GLU A 196 -3.87 3.61 21.02
CA GLU A 196 -2.92 2.59 20.57
C GLU A 196 -2.74 2.56 19.04
N VAL A 197 -3.68 3.16 18.27
CA VAL A 197 -3.68 3.15 16.79
C VAL A 197 -2.44 3.82 16.21
N GLY A 198 -1.92 4.85 16.88
CA GLY A 198 -0.65 5.49 16.48
C GLY A 198 0.59 4.63 16.75
N GLY A 199 0.45 3.55 17.51
CA GLY A 199 1.52 2.60 17.81
C GLY A 199 1.88 1.64 16.67
N TYR A 200 1.18 1.69 15.54
CA TYR A 200 1.35 0.73 14.44
C TYR A 200 2.19 1.25 13.27
N ALA A 201 2.92 0.33 12.64
CA ALA A 201 3.68 0.55 11.41
C ALA A 201 2.77 0.41 10.17
N TRP A 202 1.78 1.30 10.01
CA TRP A 202 0.78 1.26 8.93
C TRP A 202 1.38 1.16 7.52
N GLY A 203 2.51 1.81 7.25
CA GLY A 203 3.22 1.74 5.98
C GLY A 203 3.85 0.37 5.70
N ALA A 204 4.34 -0.32 6.73
CA ALA A 204 4.86 -1.68 6.57
C ALA A 204 3.72 -2.67 6.28
N ALA A 205 2.59 -2.50 6.97
CA ALA A 205 1.39 -3.29 6.71
C ALA A 205 0.82 -3.03 5.30
N PHE A 206 0.80 -1.76 4.89
CA PHE A 206 0.43 -1.34 3.54
C PHE A 206 1.27 -2.08 2.49
N LEU A 207 2.60 -2.13 2.67
CA LEU A 207 3.50 -2.84 1.76
C LEU A 207 3.24 -4.36 1.74
N ALA A 208 3.00 -4.97 2.91
CA ALA A 208 2.64 -6.39 3.00
C ALA A 208 1.35 -6.70 2.21
N HIS A 209 0.32 -5.86 2.38
CA HIS A 209 -0.94 -6.00 1.64
C HIS A 209 -0.74 -5.77 0.13
N GLN A 210 0.11 -4.82 -0.26
CA GLN A 210 0.47 -4.59 -1.66
C GLN A 210 1.14 -5.82 -2.29
N PHE A 211 2.05 -6.49 -1.57
CA PHE A 211 2.72 -7.70 -2.05
C PHE A 211 1.77 -8.90 -2.11
N ASP A 212 0.92 -9.11 -1.10
CA ASP A 212 -0.10 -10.19 -1.17
C ASP A 212 -1.05 -9.96 -2.34
N GLY A 213 -1.44 -8.70 -2.61
CA GLY A 213 -2.30 -8.35 -3.71
C GLY A 213 -1.69 -8.64 -5.08
N LEU A 214 -0.39 -8.43 -5.26
CA LEU A 214 0.35 -8.78 -6.48
C LEU A 214 0.53 -10.31 -6.64
N SER A 215 0.62 -11.06 -5.54
CA SER A 215 0.69 -12.53 -5.57
C SER A 215 -0.68 -13.24 -5.66
N ALA A 216 -1.80 -12.52 -5.50
CA ALA A 216 -3.14 -13.12 -5.46
C ALA A 216 -3.74 -13.45 -6.83
N SER A 217 -3.20 -12.82 -7.86
CA SER A 217 -3.88 -12.41 -9.09
C SER A 217 -3.59 -13.32 -10.29
N GLU A 218 -2.63 -14.24 -10.20
CA GLU A 218 -2.45 -15.34 -11.18
C GLU A 218 -3.74 -16.15 -11.40
N ARG A 219 -4.71 -16.06 -10.49
CA ARG A 219 -5.99 -16.78 -10.58
C ARG A 219 -7.20 -15.89 -10.84
N GLN A 220 -7.08 -14.55 -10.85
CA GLN A 220 -8.26 -13.66 -10.84
C GLN A 220 -8.04 -12.30 -11.52
N THR A 221 -9.00 -11.93 -12.37
CA THR A 221 -9.04 -10.73 -13.25
C THR A 221 -9.22 -9.38 -12.53
N SER A 222 -9.04 -9.28 -11.22
CA SER A 222 -9.23 -8.03 -10.47
C SER A 222 -8.08 -7.75 -9.50
N THR A 223 -7.42 -6.61 -9.71
CA THR A 223 -6.21 -6.16 -9.02
C THR A 223 -6.49 -5.57 -7.63
N SER A 224 -6.14 -6.25 -6.55
CA SER A 224 -6.02 -5.67 -5.19
C SER A 224 -4.71 -4.87 -5.05
N GLY A 225 -4.69 -3.85 -4.19
CA GLY A 225 -3.53 -2.98 -3.96
C GLY A 225 -3.77 -1.50 -4.27
N PHE A 226 -2.81 -0.66 -3.88
CA PHE A 226 -2.83 0.80 -4.06
C PHE A 226 -1.85 1.19 -5.17
N TYR A 227 -2.30 1.02 -6.41
CA TYR A 227 -1.51 1.26 -7.62
C TYR A 227 -0.92 2.67 -7.81
N PRO A 228 -1.50 3.76 -7.26
CA PRO A 228 -0.82 5.06 -7.31
C PRO A 228 0.59 5.03 -6.70
N PHE A 229 0.80 4.26 -5.62
CA PHE A 229 2.12 4.07 -5.03
C PHE A 229 3.08 3.37 -5.98
N LEU A 230 2.68 2.23 -6.56
CA LEU A 230 3.53 1.48 -7.50
C LEU A 230 3.86 2.28 -8.75
N GLN A 231 2.92 3.09 -9.23
CA GLN A 231 3.13 3.95 -10.38
C GLN A 231 4.17 5.05 -10.10
N VAL A 232 4.05 5.76 -8.97
CA VAL A 232 5.05 6.77 -8.59
C VAL A 232 6.41 6.10 -8.34
N TRP A 233 6.43 4.96 -7.64
CA TRP A 233 7.65 4.18 -7.44
C TRP A 233 8.32 3.80 -8.77
N ALA A 234 7.55 3.29 -9.74
CA ALA A 234 8.09 2.94 -11.05
C ALA A 234 8.66 4.15 -11.77
N TYR A 235 8.01 5.32 -11.73
CA TYR A 235 8.52 6.54 -12.37
C TYR A 235 9.75 7.13 -11.68
N LEU A 236 9.89 6.96 -10.37
CA LEU A 236 11.10 7.37 -9.66
C LEU A 236 12.33 6.57 -10.10
N HIS A 237 12.14 5.27 -10.39
CA HIS A 237 13.21 4.39 -10.83
C HIS A 237 13.41 4.34 -12.35
N LEU A 238 12.33 4.57 -13.11
CA LEU A 238 12.29 4.49 -14.57
C LEU A 238 11.66 5.78 -15.16
N PRO A 239 12.33 6.95 -15.05
CA PRO A 239 11.74 8.25 -15.39
C PRO A 239 11.21 8.34 -16.81
N ALA A 240 11.89 7.71 -17.78
CA ALA A 240 11.45 7.69 -19.18
C ALA A 240 10.10 6.97 -19.43
N LEU A 241 9.59 6.17 -18.47
CA LEU A 241 8.22 5.61 -18.54
C LEU A 241 7.16 6.60 -18.05
N GLY A 242 7.57 7.65 -17.35
CA GLY A 242 6.72 8.69 -16.78
C GLY A 242 5.96 9.45 -17.86
N ARG A 243 4.62 9.41 -17.81
CA ARG A 243 3.75 10.30 -18.60
C ARG A 243 3.38 11.58 -17.85
N GLY A 244 3.78 11.71 -16.59
CA GLY A 244 3.53 12.87 -15.74
C GLY A 244 4.83 13.50 -15.30
N ASP A 245 4.90 14.82 -15.36
CA ASP A 245 6.06 15.56 -14.91
C ASP A 245 6.00 15.69 -13.38
N PHE A 246 7.10 15.40 -12.68
CA PHE A 246 7.30 15.82 -11.28
C PHE A 246 7.46 17.36 -11.25
N THR A 247 6.39 18.09 -11.57
CA THR A 247 6.40 19.53 -11.84
C THR A 247 6.58 20.41 -10.60
N ARG A 248 6.49 19.82 -9.41
CA ARG A 248 6.42 20.54 -8.14
C ARG A 248 7.52 20.07 -7.19
N PRO A 249 8.79 20.44 -7.42
CA PRO A 249 9.88 20.06 -6.53
C PRO A 249 9.63 20.57 -5.11
N GLY A 250 10.14 19.84 -4.11
CA GLY A 250 10.01 20.21 -2.69
C GLY A 250 8.69 19.85 -2.02
N LEU A 251 7.63 19.46 -2.75
CA LEU A 251 6.40 19.00 -2.10
C LEU A 251 6.58 17.61 -1.46
N VAL A 252 5.97 17.44 -0.30
CA VAL A 252 6.02 16.19 0.49
C VAL A 252 4.63 15.82 1.01
N PRO A 253 4.27 14.51 1.04
CA PRO A 253 5.06 13.37 0.55
C PRO A 253 5.25 13.37 -0.98
N ILE A 254 6.24 12.62 -1.50
CA ILE A 254 6.72 12.74 -2.89
C ILE A 254 5.62 12.55 -3.93
N ALA A 255 4.62 11.70 -3.67
CA ALA A 255 3.52 11.52 -4.60
C ALA A 255 2.73 12.81 -4.91
N ARG A 256 2.78 13.84 -4.04
CA ARG A 256 2.19 15.17 -4.31
C ARG A 256 2.84 15.93 -5.45
N ARG A 257 4.07 15.57 -5.77
CA ARG A 257 4.83 16.18 -6.87
C ARG A 257 4.33 15.72 -8.23
N TRP A 258 3.62 14.59 -8.26
CA TRP A 258 3.19 13.95 -9.49
C TRP A 258 1.85 14.51 -9.97
N ASP A 259 1.80 14.92 -11.23
CA ASP A 259 0.56 15.30 -11.91
C ASP A 259 0.13 14.19 -12.89
N SER A 260 -1.07 13.65 -12.68
CA SER A 260 -1.56 12.52 -13.47
C SER A 260 -2.14 12.98 -14.81
N ARG A 261 -1.37 12.89 -15.90
CA ARG A 261 -1.87 13.14 -17.26
C ARG A 261 -2.77 12.00 -17.74
N ARG A 262 -3.85 12.34 -18.46
CA ARG A 262 -4.76 11.36 -19.07
C ARG A 262 -4.13 10.85 -20.36
N ASP A 263 -3.94 9.54 -20.45
CA ASP A 263 -3.69 8.91 -21.73
C ASP A 263 -5.01 8.51 -22.39
N THR A 264 -5.16 8.82 -23.68
CA THR A 264 -6.35 8.59 -24.48
C THR A 264 -6.21 7.43 -25.47
N HIS A 265 -5.05 6.80 -25.57
CA HIS A 265 -4.85 5.64 -26.44
C HIS A 265 -5.58 4.39 -25.92
N HIS A 266 -5.73 3.38 -26.78
CA HIS A 266 -6.28 2.09 -26.39
C HIS A 266 -5.34 1.37 -25.41
N LEU A 267 -5.94 0.67 -24.44
CA LEU A 267 -5.21 -0.03 -23.37
C LEU A 267 -4.21 -1.06 -23.92
N ALA A 268 -4.59 -1.81 -24.96
CA ALA A 268 -3.74 -2.84 -25.56
C ALA A 268 -2.45 -2.23 -26.14
N ASP A 269 -2.58 -1.21 -26.98
CA ASP A 269 -1.45 -0.52 -27.61
C ASP A 269 -0.56 0.20 -26.57
N GLN A 270 -1.15 0.67 -25.47
CA GLN A 270 -0.37 1.23 -24.36
C GLN A 270 0.42 0.15 -23.62
N LEU A 271 -0.23 -0.99 -23.36
CA LEU A 271 0.39 -2.12 -22.65
C LEU A 271 1.57 -2.67 -23.45
N GLU A 272 1.38 -2.93 -24.74
CA GLU A 272 2.44 -3.42 -25.65
C GLU A 272 3.63 -2.45 -25.66
N ARG A 273 3.39 -1.16 -25.90
CA ARG A 273 4.45 -0.13 -25.86
C ARG A 273 5.17 -0.06 -24.52
N LEU A 274 4.45 -0.19 -23.40
CA LEU A 274 5.05 -0.16 -22.08
C LEU A 274 5.87 -1.41 -21.77
N GLN A 275 5.40 -2.58 -22.21
CA GLN A 275 6.15 -3.83 -22.09
C GLN A 275 7.46 -3.75 -22.90
N GLU A 276 7.38 -3.29 -24.15
CA GLU A 276 8.56 -3.06 -25.00
C GLU A 276 9.52 -2.03 -24.40
N ALA A 277 9.00 -0.90 -23.90
CA ALA A 277 9.80 0.14 -23.27
C ALA A 277 10.50 -0.35 -22.00
N ILE A 278 9.84 -1.21 -21.20
CA ILE A 278 10.46 -1.86 -20.04
C ILE A 278 11.50 -2.88 -20.51
N ASP A 279 11.22 -3.68 -21.54
CA ASP A 279 12.13 -4.74 -22.01
C ASP A 279 13.41 -4.22 -22.66
N SER A 280 13.32 -3.03 -23.25
CA SER A 280 14.43 -2.32 -23.89
C SER A 280 15.02 -1.20 -23.04
N TYR A 281 14.55 -1.01 -21.79
CA TYR A 281 15.02 0.08 -20.94
C TYR A 281 16.53 -0.04 -20.69
N PRO A 282 17.33 1.00 -20.99
CA PRO A 282 18.77 0.93 -20.80
C PRO A 282 19.12 0.78 -19.32
N TYR A 283 19.96 -0.20 -18.99
CA TYR A 283 20.40 -0.44 -17.61
C TYR A 283 21.02 0.80 -16.95
N LEU A 284 21.77 1.60 -17.74
CA LEU A 284 22.42 2.82 -17.26
C LEU A 284 21.43 3.94 -16.93
N ASP A 285 20.22 3.89 -17.48
CA ASP A 285 19.17 4.89 -17.26
C ASP A 285 18.30 4.55 -16.03
N VAL A 286 18.48 3.36 -15.45
CA VAL A 286 17.76 2.95 -14.24
C VAL A 286 18.26 3.76 -13.03
N VAL A 287 17.35 4.51 -12.42
CA VAL A 287 17.64 5.30 -11.22
C VAL A 287 17.55 4.39 -10.01
N TRP A 288 18.67 3.86 -9.54
CA TRP A 288 18.69 2.99 -8.35
C TRP A 288 18.43 3.74 -7.04
N GLN A 289 18.75 5.03 -6.98
CA GLN A 289 18.72 5.82 -5.75
C GLN A 289 17.91 7.11 -5.94
N PRO A 290 16.58 7.02 -6.08
CA PRO A 290 15.75 8.17 -6.45
C PRO A 290 15.74 9.27 -5.39
N TYR A 291 16.17 8.98 -4.15
CA TYR A 291 16.21 9.93 -3.04
C TYR A 291 17.61 10.45 -2.73
N LEU A 292 18.61 10.15 -3.56
CA LEU A 292 19.95 10.71 -3.40
C LEU A 292 19.88 12.23 -3.58
N GLY A 293 20.21 12.98 -2.54
CA GLY A 293 20.12 14.45 -2.54
C GLY A 293 18.78 15.01 -2.09
N GLU A 294 17.77 14.16 -1.83
CA GLU A 294 16.52 14.60 -1.19
C GLU A 294 16.75 14.81 0.31
N GLY A 295 16.49 16.02 0.79
CA GLY A 295 16.52 16.35 2.21
C GLY A 295 15.38 15.72 3.01
N ASP A 296 15.41 15.95 4.32
CA ASP A 296 14.35 15.55 5.25
C ASP A 296 13.35 16.70 5.52
N GLU A 297 13.50 17.83 4.83
CA GLU A 297 12.66 19.01 4.99
C GLU A 297 11.19 18.69 4.72
N GLY A 298 10.31 19.10 5.63
CA GLY A 298 8.89 18.81 5.58
C GLY A 298 8.51 17.33 5.83
N GLN A 299 9.47 16.46 6.15
CA GLN A 299 9.25 15.02 6.40
C GLN A 299 9.75 14.60 7.79
N PRO A 300 9.18 15.16 8.88
CA PRO A 300 9.63 14.88 10.26
C PRO A 300 9.58 13.39 10.64
N TRP A 301 8.77 12.59 9.93
CA TRP A 301 8.65 11.15 10.15
C TRP A 301 9.86 10.34 9.67
N LEU A 302 10.72 10.88 8.80
CA LEU A 302 11.88 10.14 8.25
C LEU A 302 12.90 9.79 9.33
N ALA A 303 13.16 10.69 10.27
CA ALA A 303 14.16 10.50 11.31
C ALA A 303 13.94 9.20 12.11
N GLN A 304 12.69 8.90 12.45
CA GLN A 304 12.31 7.68 13.17
C GLN A 304 12.26 6.44 12.28
N ALA A 305 12.05 6.60 10.97
CA ALA A 305 11.96 5.51 10.00
C ALA A 305 13.35 4.99 9.56
N ARG A 306 14.37 5.85 9.54
CA ARG A 306 15.74 5.53 9.08
C ARG A 306 16.31 4.20 9.58
N PRO A 307 16.17 3.80 10.87
CA PRO A 307 16.69 2.52 11.34
C PRO A 307 16.08 1.28 10.68
N TYR A 308 14.92 1.42 10.02
CA TYR A 308 14.22 0.34 9.31
C TYR A 308 14.58 0.26 7.82
N PHE A 309 15.26 1.28 7.27
CA PHE A 309 15.66 1.29 5.86
C PHE A 309 16.85 0.37 5.60
N GLY A 310 16.91 -0.19 4.38
CA GLY A 310 18.01 -1.08 3.96
C GLY A 310 18.08 -2.42 4.71
N ARG A 311 16.94 -2.88 5.23
CA ARG A 311 16.85 -4.12 6.01
C ARG A 311 15.91 -5.13 5.39
N SER A 312 16.31 -6.40 5.45
CA SER A 312 15.42 -7.51 5.21
C SER A 312 14.68 -7.88 6.49
N VAL A 313 13.37 -7.72 6.46
CA VAL A 313 12.46 -7.87 7.60
C VAL A 313 11.22 -8.66 7.18
N TRP A 314 10.43 -9.13 8.15
CA TRP A 314 9.07 -9.60 7.88
C TRP A 314 8.06 -8.46 8.00
N LEU A 315 7.29 -8.24 6.94
CA LEU A 315 6.17 -7.31 6.89
C LEU A 315 4.92 -7.98 7.44
N HIS A 316 4.11 -7.23 8.18
CA HIS A 316 2.93 -7.72 8.87
C HIS A 316 1.70 -6.87 8.54
N ALA A 317 0.61 -7.51 8.12
CA ALA A 317 -0.69 -6.88 7.94
C ALA A 317 -1.80 -7.81 8.41
N LEU A 318 -2.21 -7.66 9.68
CA LEU A 318 -3.15 -8.54 10.38
C LEU A 318 -2.67 -10.00 10.37
N ASN A 319 -3.31 -10.82 9.53
CA ASN A 319 -3.06 -12.25 9.37
C ASN A 319 -2.06 -12.57 8.24
N LEU A 320 -1.40 -11.55 7.70
CA LEU A 320 -0.38 -11.68 6.66
C LEU A 320 1.01 -11.43 7.26
N ALA A 321 1.93 -12.36 7.01
CA ALA A 321 3.36 -12.20 7.26
C ALA A 321 4.15 -12.52 5.97
N LEU A 322 4.84 -11.53 5.40
CA LEU A 322 5.58 -11.65 4.15
C LEU A 322 7.02 -11.13 4.28
N PRO A 323 8.03 -11.79 3.69
CA PRO A 323 9.40 -11.34 3.76
C PRO A 323 9.63 -10.16 2.80
N LEU A 324 10.36 -9.16 3.27
CA LEU A 324 10.92 -8.10 2.45
C LEU A 324 12.38 -8.44 2.12
N ASN A 325 12.62 -9.05 0.96
CA ASN A 325 13.91 -9.60 0.56
C ASN A 325 14.85 -8.57 -0.08
N LEU A 326 15.13 -7.46 0.60
CA LEU A 326 15.98 -6.38 0.05
C LEU A 326 17.40 -6.80 -0.40
N PHE A 327 17.91 -7.97 0.03
CA PHE A 327 19.16 -8.53 -0.51
C PHE A 327 19.09 -8.81 -2.03
N LEU A 328 17.90 -8.97 -2.61
CA LEU A 328 17.69 -9.09 -4.06
C LEU A 328 17.82 -7.74 -4.81
N THR A 329 17.85 -6.62 -4.09
CA THR A 329 17.90 -5.28 -4.67
C THR A 329 18.94 -4.40 -3.96
N GLN A 330 20.13 -4.95 -3.71
CA GLN A 330 21.26 -4.26 -3.07
C GLN A 330 21.60 -2.92 -3.76
N ARG A 331 21.44 -2.85 -5.09
CA ARG A 331 21.66 -1.64 -5.89
C ARG A 331 20.81 -0.45 -5.44
N SER A 332 19.57 -0.70 -5.04
CA SER A 332 18.66 0.31 -4.51
C SER A 332 19.14 0.87 -3.16
N LEU A 333 20.03 0.15 -2.48
CA LEU A 333 20.63 0.52 -1.19
C LEU A 333 22.06 1.07 -1.32
N ARG A 334 22.48 1.47 -2.52
CA ARG A 334 23.86 1.92 -2.82
C ARG A 334 24.92 0.84 -2.64
N LEU A 335 24.52 -0.42 -2.71
CA LEU A 335 25.41 -1.56 -2.61
C LEU A 335 25.56 -2.23 -3.98
N ARG A 336 26.65 -2.98 -4.16
CA ARG A 336 26.81 -3.82 -5.35
C ARG A 336 25.97 -5.09 -5.21
N GLN A 337 25.43 -5.57 -6.31
CA GLN A 337 24.57 -6.75 -6.33
C GLN A 337 25.42 -8.02 -6.33
N SER A 338 25.39 -8.73 -5.21
CA SER A 338 25.92 -10.08 -5.09
C SER A 338 25.07 -11.05 -5.93
N VAL A 339 25.68 -12.10 -6.46
CA VAL A 339 24.95 -13.27 -6.96
C VAL A 339 24.31 -13.94 -5.76
N VAL A 340 22.98 -13.98 -5.71
CA VAL A 340 22.25 -14.59 -4.61
C VAL A 340 21.62 -15.88 -5.11
N GLU A 341 21.93 -16.99 -4.45
CA GLU A 341 21.14 -18.21 -4.58
C GLU A 341 19.78 -17.94 -3.92
N PHE A 342 18.75 -17.84 -4.74
CA PHE A 342 17.39 -17.67 -4.26
C PHE A 342 16.96 -18.98 -3.60
N PRO A 343 16.74 -19.04 -2.28
CA PRO A 343 16.20 -20.24 -1.69
C PRO A 343 14.76 -20.38 -2.22
N VAL A 344 14.56 -21.35 -3.12
CA VAL A 344 13.21 -21.84 -3.45
C VAL A 344 12.55 -22.10 -2.11
N ARG A 345 11.53 -21.32 -1.78
CA ARG A 345 10.90 -21.37 -0.46
C ARG A 345 10.55 -22.83 -0.16
N ASP A 346 10.99 -23.34 0.99
CA ASP A 346 10.16 -24.29 1.72
C ASP A 346 8.80 -23.62 1.82
N ARG A 347 7.79 -24.20 1.17
CA ARG A 347 6.47 -23.60 0.98
C ARG A 347 5.91 -23.17 2.33
N PHE A 348 6.18 -21.94 2.75
CA PHE A 348 5.56 -21.36 3.93
C PHE A 348 4.07 -21.32 3.59
N ARG A 349 3.33 -22.29 4.11
CA ARG A 349 1.91 -22.41 3.85
C ARG A 349 1.28 -21.17 4.42
N ARG A 350 0.94 -20.21 3.54
CA ARG A 350 0.07 -19.10 3.89
C ARG A 350 -1.16 -19.72 4.54
N PRO A 351 -1.55 -19.32 5.75
CA PRO A 351 -2.84 -19.71 6.30
C PRO A 351 -3.89 -19.43 5.23
N GLY A 352 -4.91 -20.29 5.14
CA GLY A 352 -6.05 -20.00 4.28
C GLY A 352 -6.53 -18.57 4.55
N ARG A 353 -6.89 -17.83 3.49
CA ARG A 353 -7.33 -16.41 3.53
C ARG A 353 -8.65 -16.20 4.28
N SER A 354 -8.89 -16.93 5.36
CA SER A 354 -10.05 -16.72 6.22
C SER A 354 -9.77 -15.50 7.08
N PHE A 355 -10.38 -14.38 6.72
CA PHE A 355 -10.43 -13.17 7.57
C PHE A 355 -11.48 -13.30 8.70
N ARG A 356 -12.08 -14.49 8.81
CA ARG A 356 -12.90 -14.93 9.94
C ARG A 356 -12.15 -15.99 10.72
N GLY A 357 -12.30 -15.97 12.05
CA GLY A 357 -12.03 -17.16 12.85
C GLY A 357 -12.85 -18.31 12.28
N LEU A 358 -12.21 -19.40 11.89
CA LEU A 358 -12.90 -20.53 11.23
C LEU A 358 -13.96 -21.13 12.15
N HIS A 359 -13.75 -21.08 13.47
CA HIS A 359 -14.70 -21.45 14.52
C HIS A 359 -14.50 -20.64 15.83
N ASP A 360 -13.26 -20.23 16.13
CA ASP A 360 -12.89 -19.46 17.34
C ASP A 360 -12.09 -18.19 17.04
N THR A 361 -11.93 -17.32 18.05
CA THR A 361 -11.01 -16.19 18.01
C THR A 361 -9.58 -16.66 17.76
N THR A 362 -8.92 -16.10 16.76
CA THR A 362 -7.53 -16.43 16.40
C THR A 362 -6.61 -15.25 16.72
N ASP A 363 -5.54 -15.51 17.48
CA ASP A 363 -4.48 -14.53 17.73
C ASP A 363 -3.36 -14.69 16.69
N TRP A 364 -3.25 -13.73 15.77
CA TRP A 364 -2.24 -13.76 14.72
C TRP A 364 -0.84 -13.40 15.22
N ARG A 365 -0.72 -12.82 16.41
CA ARG A 365 0.58 -12.49 17.01
C ARG A 365 1.31 -13.75 17.46
N GLU A 366 0.57 -14.69 18.02
CA GLU A 366 1.04 -16.01 18.40
C GLU A 366 1.47 -16.83 17.17
N TRP A 367 0.64 -16.81 16.12
CA TRP A 367 0.96 -17.49 14.86
C TRP A 367 2.22 -16.94 14.18
N ALA A 368 2.41 -15.61 14.19
CA ALA A 368 3.53 -14.92 13.55
C ALA A 368 4.67 -14.59 14.53
N ARG A 369 4.78 -15.26 15.69
CA ARG A 369 5.69 -14.86 16.78
C ARG A 369 7.13 -14.65 16.31
N GLU A 370 7.69 -15.63 15.58
CA GLU A 370 9.07 -15.53 15.07
C GLU A 370 9.27 -14.35 14.10
N GLN A 371 8.27 -14.09 13.27
CA GLN A 371 8.29 -12.99 12.31
C GLN A 371 8.12 -11.63 13.01
N ILE A 372 7.35 -11.57 14.11
CA ILE A 372 7.23 -10.39 14.96
C ILE A 372 8.54 -10.13 15.69
N GLU A 373 9.15 -11.15 16.30
CA GLU A 373 10.48 -11.03 16.93
C GLU A 373 11.54 -10.55 15.92
N ASN A 374 11.49 -11.04 14.68
CA ASN A 374 12.35 -10.54 13.61
C ASN A 374 12.14 -9.05 13.37
N TRP A 375 10.89 -8.59 13.27
CA TRP A 375 10.55 -7.18 13.10
C TRP A 375 11.04 -6.33 14.28
N GLU A 376 10.83 -6.77 15.52
CA GLU A 376 11.26 -6.09 16.74
C GLU A 376 12.78 -5.93 16.82
N ARG A 377 13.53 -6.95 16.39
CA ARG A 377 14.99 -6.90 16.23
C ARG A 377 15.43 -6.12 14.98
N ARG A 378 14.48 -5.57 14.22
CA ARG A 378 14.69 -4.83 12.96
C ARG A 378 15.35 -5.69 11.87
N GLY A 379 15.06 -6.98 11.85
CA GLY A 379 15.55 -7.96 10.87
C GLY A 379 17.06 -7.92 10.63
N LYS A 380 17.46 -8.16 9.38
CA LYS A 380 18.88 -8.23 8.98
C LYS A 380 19.23 -7.04 8.08
N ALA A 381 20.28 -6.29 8.42
CA ALA A 381 20.81 -5.27 7.53
C ALA A 381 21.37 -5.92 6.25
N VAL A 382 21.01 -5.38 5.10
CA VAL A 382 21.54 -5.86 3.82
C VAL A 382 22.99 -5.38 3.70
N ARG A 383 23.86 -6.28 3.23
CA ARG A 383 25.28 -6.02 2.98
C ARG A 383 25.64 -6.57 1.62
N SER A 384 26.71 -6.04 1.02
CA SER A 384 27.31 -6.57 -0.19
C SER A 384 28.75 -6.97 0.08
N ASP A 385 29.13 -8.10 -0.48
CA ASP A 385 30.46 -8.71 -0.41
C ASP A 385 31.20 -8.63 -1.76
N VAL A 386 30.60 -7.98 -2.76
CA VAL A 386 31.17 -7.84 -4.11
C VAL A 386 31.53 -6.38 -4.42
N THR A 387 32.48 -6.19 -5.34
CA THR A 387 32.96 -4.87 -5.76
C THR A 387 32.38 -4.39 -7.09
N THR A 388 31.87 -5.29 -7.93
CA THR A 388 31.22 -5.00 -9.21
C THR A 388 29.91 -5.77 -9.36
N ASP A 389 29.05 -5.30 -10.27
CA ASP A 389 27.76 -5.93 -10.58
C ASP A 389 27.87 -6.95 -11.74
N ASP A 390 29.06 -7.11 -12.34
CA ASP A 390 29.24 -7.83 -13.61
C ASP A 390 28.84 -9.31 -13.52
N ALA A 391 29.29 -9.99 -12.46
CA ALA A 391 28.97 -11.40 -12.24
C ALA A 391 27.46 -11.60 -12.07
N TYR A 392 26.78 -10.69 -11.35
CA TYR A 392 25.33 -10.72 -11.20
C TYR A 392 24.62 -10.48 -12.54
N LEU A 393 25.02 -9.46 -13.30
CA LEU A 393 24.39 -9.14 -14.59
C LEU A 393 24.57 -10.27 -15.59
N GLN A 394 25.75 -10.90 -15.63
CA GLN A 394 25.99 -12.08 -16.47
C GLN A 394 25.10 -13.26 -16.06
N ALA A 395 25.04 -13.59 -14.77
CA ALA A 395 24.18 -14.65 -14.25
C ALA A 395 22.68 -14.37 -14.55
N TRP A 396 22.24 -13.13 -14.34
CA TRP A 396 20.87 -12.72 -14.60
C TRP A 396 20.52 -12.78 -16.10
N MET A 397 21.42 -12.33 -16.98
CA MET A 397 21.20 -12.41 -18.42
C MET A 397 21.09 -13.87 -18.90
N LEU A 398 21.85 -14.79 -18.29
CA LEU A 398 21.73 -16.23 -18.57
C LEU A 398 20.37 -16.77 -18.12
N LEU A 399 19.95 -16.46 -16.90
CA LEU A 399 18.62 -16.85 -16.39
C LEU A 399 17.48 -16.26 -17.22
N ALA A 400 17.55 -14.97 -17.56
CA ALA A 400 16.55 -14.29 -18.37
C ALA A 400 16.45 -14.89 -19.79
N ARG A 401 17.55 -15.37 -20.38
CA ARG A 401 17.52 -16.09 -21.66
C ARG A 401 16.85 -17.46 -21.53
N LEU A 402 17.15 -18.19 -20.46
CA LEU A 402 16.55 -19.50 -20.17
C LEU A 402 15.03 -19.37 -19.94
N HIS A 403 14.58 -18.38 -19.19
CA HIS A 403 13.16 -18.10 -18.96
C HIS A 403 12.42 -17.59 -20.22
N ARG A 404 13.10 -16.90 -21.14
CA ARG A 404 12.52 -16.56 -22.46
C ARG A 404 12.42 -17.76 -23.40
N SER A 405 13.20 -18.83 -23.17
CA SER A 405 13.15 -20.07 -23.96
C SER A 405 12.19 -21.14 -23.41
N GLU A 406 11.70 -20.98 -22.18
CA GLU A 406 10.66 -21.85 -21.62
C GLU A 406 9.26 -21.24 -21.84
N PRO A 407 8.28 -21.99 -22.38
CA PRO A 407 6.95 -21.49 -22.70
C PRO A 407 6.03 -21.37 -21.47
N CYS A 408 6.57 -21.02 -20.30
CA CYS A 408 5.80 -20.89 -19.05
C CYS A 408 5.28 -19.48 -18.74
N PHE A 409 5.63 -18.46 -19.52
CA PHE A 409 5.08 -17.09 -19.39
C PHE A 409 4.10 -16.68 -20.50
N THR A 410 3.67 -17.64 -21.33
CA THR A 410 2.49 -17.50 -22.20
C THR A 410 1.37 -18.41 -21.69
N ARG A 411 0.58 -17.94 -20.71
CA ARG A 411 -0.87 -18.20 -20.59
C ARG A 411 -1.50 -17.46 -19.43
#